data_AF-A0A959Y519-F1
#
_entry.id   AF-A0A959Y519-F1
#
_cell.length_a   1.000
_cell.length_b   1.000
_cell.length_c   1.000
_cell.angle_alpha   90.00
_cell.angle_beta   90.00
_cell.angle_gamma   90.00
#
_symmetry.space_group_name_H-M   'P 1'
#
loop_
_entity.id
_entity.type
_entity.pdbx_description
1 polymer ?
#
loop_
_entity_poly.entity_id
_entity_poly.type
_entity_poly.pdbx_seq_one_letter_code
_entity_poly.pdbx_strand_id
1 'polypeptide(L)'
;MANGAVATDKAGVRVDPEREKEEILNRYRGLLRAIRGRRSPEDTRQIRKAFNLAVEAHKDQRRKSGEPYIYHPIAVARICAEEIGLGATGVVAALLHDTVEDTDLTLDDIRDLFGPTVATIIDGLTKIGGMQFQTDSLQAENFRKVLLTLSEDIRVILIKMADRLHNMRTLDSMARDKQLKIASETLFL
;
A
#
# COMPACT_ATOMS: atom_id res chain seq x y z
N MET A 1 -7.97 -35.28 -16.13
CA MET A 1 -6.90 -34.31 -16.44
C MET A 1 -7.57 -33.04 -16.92
N ALA A 2 -7.69 -32.03 -16.06
CA ALA A 2 -8.32 -30.76 -16.42
C ALA A 2 -7.22 -29.81 -16.93
N ASN A 3 -7.24 -29.51 -18.22
CA ASN A 3 -6.44 -28.43 -18.80
C ASN A 3 -7.00 -27.09 -18.27
N GLY A 4 -6.41 -26.58 -17.19
CA GLY A 4 -6.61 -25.20 -16.78
C GLY A 4 -6.04 -24.29 -17.86
N ALA A 5 -6.89 -23.47 -18.48
CA ALA A 5 -6.47 -22.53 -19.51
C ALA A 5 -5.47 -21.54 -18.90
N VAL A 6 -4.20 -21.66 -19.31
CA VAL A 6 -3.14 -20.72 -18.94
C VAL A 6 -3.41 -19.42 -19.68
N ALA A 7 -3.81 -18.38 -18.95
CA ALA A 7 -4.00 -17.06 -19.51
C ALA A 7 -2.64 -16.37 -19.67
N THR A 8 -2.42 -15.72 -20.81
CA THR A 8 -1.24 -14.87 -21.02
C THR A 8 -1.64 -13.43 -20.78
N ASP A 9 -0.90 -12.70 -19.94
CA ASP A 9 -1.12 -11.27 -19.77
C ASP A 9 -0.63 -10.46 -21.00
N LYS A 10 -0.86 -9.14 -20.99
CA LYS A 10 -0.42 -8.24 -22.07
C LYS A 10 1.10 -8.21 -22.28
N ALA A 11 1.90 -8.78 -21.38
CA ALA A 11 3.36 -8.87 -21.43
C ALA A 11 3.88 -10.26 -21.82
N GLY A 12 3.00 -11.24 -22.10
CA GLY A 12 3.37 -12.58 -22.51
C GLY A 12 3.79 -13.50 -21.35
N VAL A 13 3.54 -13.11 -20.09
CA VAL A 13 3.80 -13.93 -18.92
C VAL A 13 2.68 -14.96 -18.79
N ARG A 14 3.04 -16.25 -18.56
CA ARG A 14 2.06 -17.29 -18.25
C ARG A 14 1.50 -17.03 -16.86
N VAL A 15 0.24 -16.60 -16.82
CA VAL A 15 -0.50 -16.33 -15.58
C VAL A 15 -1.46 -17.49 -15.33
N ASP A 16 -1.47 -17.97 -14.09
CA ASP A 16 -2.48 -18.91 -13.59
C ASP A 16 -3.41 -18.11 -12.65
N PRO A 17 -4.59 -17.67 -13.13
CA PRO A 17 -5.48 -16.79 -12.37
C PRO A 17 -5.99 -17.44 -11.08
N GLU A 18 -6.19 -18.77 -11.08
CA GLU A 18 -6.67 -19.48 -9.89
C GLU A 18 -5.60 -19.52 -8.81
N ARG A 19 -4.34 -19.77 -9.21
CA ARG A 19 -3.21 -19.74 -8.30
C ARG A 19 -2.95 -18.34 -7.73
N GLU A 20 -3.06 -17.30 -8.56
CA GLU A 20 -2.93 -15.91 -8.08
C GLU A 20 -4.03 -15.57 -7.08
N LYS A 21 -5.28 -15.95 -7.37
CA LYS A 21 -6.41 -15.74 -6.46
C LYS A 21 -6.21 -16.46 -5.13
N GLU A 22 -5.73 -17.71 -5.16
CA GLU A 22 -5.41 -18.46 -3.95
C GLU A 22 -4.32 -17.76 -3.12
N GLU A 23 -3.26 -17.29 -3.77
CA GLU A 23 -2.16 -16.58 -3.12
C GLU A 23 -2.60 -15.24 -2.52
N ILE A 24 -3.41 -14.45 -3.24
CA ILE A 24 -4.03 -13.22 -2.73
C ILE A 24 -4.81 -13.51 -1.42
N LEU A 25 -5.64 -14.56 -1.43
CA LEU A 25 -6.41 -14.96 -0.25
C LEU A 25 -5.51 -15.45 0.90
N ASN A 26 -4.42 -16.16 0.60
CA ASN A 26 -3.47 -16.62 1.60
C ASN A 26 -2.74 -15.45 2.28
N ARG A 27 -2.32 -14.44 1.51
CA ARG A 27 -1.72 -13.20 2.02
C ARG A 27 -2.70 -12.42 2.88
N TYR A 28 -3.93 -12.28 2.42
CA TYR A 28 -5.00 -11.63 3.19
C TYR A 28 -5.29 -12.36 4.52
N ARG A 29 -5.37 -13.70 4.51
CA ARG A 29 -5.50 -14.49 5.75
C ARG A 29 -4.31 -14.27 6.69
N GLY A 30 -3.10 -14.13 6.14
CA GLY A 30 -1.91 -13.73 6.89
C GLY A 30 -2.11 -12.41 7.62
N LEU A 31 -2.56 -11.38 6.92
CA LEU A 31 -2.89 -10.07 7.51
C LEU A 31 -3.95 -10.18 8.62
N LEU A 32 -5.01 -10.97 8.42
CA LEU A 32 -6.02 -11.14 9.46
C LEU A 32 -5.50 -11.85 10.71
N ARG A 33 -4.50 -12.73 10.57
CA ARG A 33 -3.81 -13.35 11.72
C ARG A 33 -2.93 -12.33 12.45
N ALA A 34 -2.19 -11.51 11.71
CA ALA A 34 -1.32 -10.46 12.24
C ALA A 34 -2.04 -9.49 13.21
N ILE A 35 -3.29 -9.13 12.88
CA ILE A 35 -4.08 -8.16 13.65
C ILE A 35 -5.12 -8.81 14.57
N ARG A 36 -5.12 -10.14 14.73
CA ARG A 36 -6.18 -10.89 15.44
C ARG A 36 -6.47 -10.36 16.84
N GLY A 37 -5.44 -10.02 17.62
CA GLY A 37 -5.57 -9.54 19.01
C GLY A 37 -5.90 -8.06 19.16
N ARG A 38 -5.97 -7.30 18.06
CA ARG A 38 -6.12 -5.83 18.05
C ARG A 38 -7.28 -5.37 17.17
N ARG A 39 -8.29 -6.23 16.99
CA ARG A 39 -9.44 -5.96 16.12
C ARG A 39 -10.73 -6.52 16.69
N SER A 40 -11.81 -5.78 16.51
CA SER A 40 -13.19 -6.21 16.74
C SER A 40 -13.78 -6.92 15.49
N PRO A 41 -15.00 -7.48 15.59
CA PRO A 41 -15.74 -7.96 14.43
C PRO A 41 -16.04 -6.85 13.41
N GLU A 42 -16.31 -5.63 13.85
CA GLU A 42 -16.51 -4.48 12.96
C GLU A 42 -15.22 -4.13 12.22
N ASP A 43 -14.09 -4.09 12.93
CA ASP A 43 -12.77 -3.89 12.31
C ASP A 43 -12.47 -4.94 11.25
N THR A 44 -12.86 -6.19 11.51
CA THR A 44 -12.70 -7.27 10.52
C THR A 44 -13.54 -7.03 9.27
N ARG A 45 -14.74 -6.45 9.40
CA ARG A 45 -15.57 -6.05 8.25
C ARG A 45 -14.93 -4.90 7.48
N GLN A 46 -14.43 -3.88 8.17
CA GLN A 46 -13.74 -2.74 7.55
C GLN A 46 -12.48 -3.16 6.79
N ILE A 47 -11.64 -4.01 7.40
CA ILE A 47 -10.44 -4.57 6.75
C ILE A 47 -10.82 -5.38 5.51
N ARG A 48 -11.89 -6.20 5.58
CA ARG A 48 -12.37 -6.96 4.42
C ARG A 48 -12.87 -6.07 3.31
N LYS A 49 -13.61 -5.01 3.65
CA LYS A 49 -14.13 -4.02 2.70
C LYS A 49 -12.96 -3.31 1.99
N ALA A 50 -11.97 -2.84 2.75
CA ALA A 50 -10.78 -2.19 2.22
C ALA A 50 -9.97 -3.13 1.31
N PHE A 51 -9.77 -4.38 1.73
CA PHE A 51 -9.09 -5.39 0.92
C PHE A 51 -9.80 -5.63 -0.41
N ASN A 52 -11.12 -5.83 -0.40
CA ASN A 52 -11.89 -6.05 -1.63
C ASN A 52 -11.81 -4.83 -2.57
N LEU A 53 -11.90 -3.62 -2.01
CA LEU A 53 -11.78 -2.38 -2.77
C LEU A 53 -10.40 -2.27 -3.43
N ALA A 54 -9.32 -2.53 -2.69
CA ALA A 54 -7.95 -2.49 -3.21
C ALA A 54 -7.72 -3.57 -4.29
N VAL A 55 -8.25 -4.79 -4.10
CA VAL A 55 -8.19 -5.85 -5.12
C VAL A 55 -8.85 -5.40 -6.42
N GLU A 56 -10.04 -4.80 -6.34
CA GLU A 56 -10.76 -4.33 -7.51
C GLU A 56 -10.06 -3.14 -8.18
N ALA A 57 -9.62 -2.16 -7.39
CA ALA A 57 -8.99 -0.95 -7.90
C ALA A 57 -7.66 -1.23 -8.62
N HIS A 58 -6.90 -2.24 -8.15
CA HIS A 58 -5.63 -2.65 -8.76
C HIS A 58 -5.72 -3.92 -9.61
N LYS A 59 -6.92 -4.38 -10.02
CA LYS A 59 -7.12 -5.68 -10.70
C LYS A 59 -6.34 -5.82 -12.01
N ASP A 60 -6.18 -4.73 -12.75
CA ASP A 60 -5.49 -4.68 -14.04
C ASP A 60 -4.02 -4.24 -13.90
N GLN A 61 -3.57 -3.97 -12.67
CA GLN A 61 -2.24 -3.47 -12.38
C GLN A 61 -1.30 -4.60 -11.99
N ARG A 62 -0.11 -4.59 -12.59
CA ARG A 62 0.97 -5.52 -12.27
C ARG A 62 2.23 -4.76 -11.92
N ARG A 63 3.01 -5.31 -11.00
CA ARG A 63 4.39 -4.85 -10.75
C ARG A 63 5.24 -5.25 -11.94
N LYS A 64 6.42 -4.66 -12.03
CA LYS A 64 7.40 -4.97 -13.09
C LYS A 64 7.94 -6.39 -13.05
N SER A 65 7.93 -7.01 -11.87
CA SER A 65 8.21 -8.43 -11.68
C SER A 65 7.18 -9.34 -12.36
N GLY A 66 6.03 -8.81 -12.77
CA GLY A 66 4.90 -9.53 -13.34
C GLY A 66 3.84 -9.94 -12.31
N GLU A 67 4.11 -9.76 -11.01
CA GLU A 67 3.17 -10.12 -9.95
C GLU A 67 2.00 -9.10 -9.84
N PRO A 68 0.81 -9.53 -9.38
CA PRO A 68 -0.30 -8.63 -9.10
C PRO A 68 0.08 -7.49 -8.16
N TYR A 69 -0.31 -6.25 -8.50
CA TYR A 69 0.04 -5.08 -7.69
C TYR A 69 -0.48 -5.17 -6.26
N ILE A 70 -1.65 -5.77 -6.06
CA ILE A 70 -2.30 -5.97 -4.76
C ILE A 70 -1.43 -6.67 -3.71
N TYR A 71 -0.41 -7.43 -4.11
CA TYR A 71 0.56 -8.00 -3.17
C TYR A 71 1.26 -6.94 -2.33
N HIS A 72 1.54 -5.77 -2.91
CA HIS A 72 2.22 -4.68 -2.22
C HIS A 72 1.35 -4.07 -1.11
N PRO A 73 0.12 -3.56 -1.35
CA PRO A 73 -0.73 -3.05 -0.28
C PRO A 73 -0.99 -4.06 0.85
N ILE A 74 -1.16 -5.36 0.53
CA ILE A 74 -1.31 -6.39 1.57
C ILE A 74 -0.05 -6.52 2.41
N ALA A 75 1.13 -6.47 1.80
CA ALA A 75 2.40 -6.59 2.50
C ALA A 75 2.68 -5.36 3.37
N VAL A 76 2.42 -4.14 2.88
CA VAL A 76 2.51 -2.90 3.67
C VAL A 76 1.56 -2.96 4.87
N ALA A 77 0.30 -3.35 4.66
CA ALA A 77 -0.66 -3.53 5.74
C ALA A 77 -0.21 -4.57 6.76
N ARG A 78 0.49 -5.63 6.33
CA ARG A 78 1.05 -6.64 7.23
C ARG A 78 2.22 -6.11 8.05
N ILE A 79 3.12 -5.33 7.45
CA ILE A 79 4.20 -4.63 8.18
C ILE A 79 3.59 -3.69 9.23
N CYS A 80 2.58 -2.90 8.85
CA CYS A 80 1.86 -2.04 9.78
C CYS A 80 1.26 -2.84 10.94
N ALA A 81 0.68 -4.00 10.68
CA ALA A 81 0.07 -4.84 11.70
C ALA A 81 1.09 -5.58 12.59
N GLU A 82 2.09 -6.24 12.02
CA GLU A 82 3.02 -7.13 12.73
C GLU A 82 4.21 -6.38 13.34
N GLU A 83 4.89 -5.57 12.54
CA GLU A 83 6.18 -4.95 12.91
C GLU A 83 5.98 -3.62 13.62
N ILE A 84 5.05 -2.79 13.15
CA ILE A 84 4.77 -1.47 13.74
C ILE A 84 3.71 -1.57 14.85
N GLY A 85 2.74 -2.46 14.70
CA GLY A 85 1.67 -2.67 15.68
C GLY A 85 0.48 -1.72 15.56
N LEU A 86 0.23 -1.17 14.36
CA LEU A 86 -0.96 -0.36 14.09
C LEU A 86 -2.26 -1.17 14.23
N GLY A 87 -3.29 -0.51 14.74
CA GLY A 87 -4.65 -1.04 14.83
C GLY A 87 -5.40 -1.04 13.49
N ALA A 88 -6.67 -1.43 13.53
CA ALA A 88 -7.50 -1.66 12.34
C ALA A 88 -7.55 -0.46 11.37
N THR A 89 -7.69 0.77 11.87
CA THR A 89 -7.71 1.98 11.02
C THR A 89 -6.42 2.15 10.23
N GLY A 90 -5.25 1.90 10.85
CA GLY A 90 -3.96 2.00 10.18
C GLY A 90 -3.79 0.89 9.13
N VAL A 91 -4.28 -0.32 9.42
CA VAL A 91 -4.29 -1.43 8.47
C VAL A 91 -5.22 -1.18 7.28
N VAL A 92 -6.40 -0.59 7.52
CA VAL A 92 -7.33 -0.17 6.45
C VAL A 92 -6.67 0.89 5.58
N ALA A 93 -6.08 1.93 6.16
CA ALA A 93 -5.39 2.96 5.41
C ALA A 93 -4.19 2.39 4.62
N ALA A 94 -3.40 1.48 5.20
CA ALA A 94 -2.30 0.83 4.52
C ALA A 94 -2.75 -0.03 3.31
N LEU A 95 -3.90 -0.69 3.38
CA LEU A 95 -4.47 -1.42 2.24
C LEU A 95 -4.88 -0.48 1.09
N LEU A 96 -5.20 0.77 1.40
CA LEU A 96 -5.75 1.76 0.46
C LEU A 96 -4.75 2.85 0.08
N HIS A 97 -3.51 2.80 0.57
CA HIS A 97 -2.60 3.94 0.54
C HIS A 97 -2.30 4.49 -0.86
N ASP A 98 -2.24 3.61 -1.86
CA ASP A 98 -1.96 3.98 -3.25
C ASP A 98 -3.22 4.09 -4.10
N THR A 99 -4.42 3.78 -3.57
CA THR A 99 -5.62 3.70 -4.42
C THR A 99 -6.04 5.06 -4.97
N VAL A 100 -5.77 6.14 -4.24
CA VAL A 100 -6.11 7.51 -4.71
C VAL A 100 -5.09 8.04 -5.72
N GLU A 101 -3.81 7.62 -5.63
CA GLU A 101 -2.78 8.06 -6.58
C GLU A 101 -2.82 7.25 -7.88
N ASP A 102 -3.06 5.93 -7.77
CA ASP A 102 -2.87 4.99 -8.88
C ASP A 102 -4.18 4.52 -9.53
N THR A 103 -5.35 4.94 -9.04
CA THR A 103 -6.66 4.48 -9.54
C THR A 103 -7.68 5.61 -9.63
N ASP A 104 -8.89 5.34 -10.12
CA ASP A 104 -9.96 6.34 -10.26
C ASP A 104 -10.66 6.70 -8.93
N LEU A 105 -10.25 6.11 -7.81
CA LEU A 105 -10.83 6.39 -6.49
C LEU A 105 -10.44 7.78 -5.98
N THR A 106 -11.41 8.51 -5.45
CA THR A 106 -11.20 9.86 -4.88
C THR A 106 -11.13 9.83 -3.35
N LEU A 107 -10.57 10.89 -2.75
CA LEU A 107 -10.60 11.06 -1.29
C LEU A 107 -12.03 11.12 -0.72
N ASP A 108 -12.98 11.63 -1.50
CA ASP A 108 -14.39 11.68 -1.10
C ASP A 108 -14.99 10.26 -1.05
N ASP A 109 -14.68 9.40 -2.03
CA ASP A 109 -15.07 7.98 -1.99
C ASP A 109 -14.53 7.28 -0.74
N ILE A 110 -13.25 7.52 -0.40
CA ILE A 110 -12.64 6.95 0.80
C ILE A 110 -13.34 7.46 2.07
N ARG A 111 -13.70 8.74 2.11
CA ARG A 111 -14.41 9.35 3.24
C ARG A 111 -15.79 8.75 3.44
N ASP A 112 -16.53 8.55 2.35
CA ASP A 112 -17.88 7.99 2.41
C ASP A 112 -17.87 6.50 2.78
N LEU A 113 -16.85 5.76 2.32
CA LEU A 113 -16.76 4.33 2.56
C LEU A 113 -16.15 3.97 3.92
N PHE A 114 -15.19 4.73 4.43
CA PHE A 114 -14.38 4.38 5.61
C PHE A 114 -14.31 5.48 6.68
N GLY A 115 -14.95 6.63 6.43
CA GLY A 115 -15.02 7.73 7.35
C GLY A 115 -13.86 8.73 7.24
N PRO A 116 -13.97 9.88 7.94
CA PRO A 116 -13.04 10.99 7.82
C PRO A 116 -11.63 10.65 8.26
N THR A 117 -11.46 9.81 9.30
CA THR A 117 -10.14 9.45 9.81
C THR A 117 -9.29 8.72 8.77
N VAL A 118 -9.86 7.75 8.04
CA VAL A 118 -9.12 7.04 6.99
C VAL A 118 -8.81 7.99 5.84
N ALA A 119 -9.78 8.81 5.43
CA ALA A 119 -9.57 9.80 4.36
C ALA A 119 -8.44 10.80 4.70
N THR A 120 -8.36 11.29 5.93
CA THR A 120 -7.27 12.17 6.39
C THR A 120 -5.91 11.49 6.31
N ILE A 121 -5.82 10.20 6.68
CA ILE A 121 -4.55 9.45 6.57
C ILE A 121 -4.14 9.30 5.10
N ILE A 122 -5.06 8.93 4.21
CA ILE A 122 -4.78 8.79 2.78
C ILE A 122 -4.39 10.13 2.15
N ASP A 123 -5.09 11.21 2.47
CA ASP A 123 -4.73 12.57 2.03
C ASP A 123 -3.31 12.95 2.48
N GLY A 124 -2.96 12.67 3.74
CA GLY A 124 -1.59 12.86 4.25
C GLY A 124 -0.55 12.05 3.47
N LEU A 125 -0.84 10.79 3.16
CA LEU A 125 0.05 9.92 2.39
C LEU A 125 0.26 10.43 0.97
N THR A 126 -0.81 10.86 0.30
CA THR A 126 -0.74 11.36 -1.08
C THR A 126 0.04 12.67 -1.21
N LYS A 127 -0.12 13.57 -0.24
CA LYS A 127 0.66 14.82 -0.17
C LYS A 127 2.16 14.56 0.02
N ILE A 128 2.53 13.52 0.76
CA ILE A 128 3.94 13.12 0.93
C ILE A 128 4.49 12.49 -0.36
N GLY A 129 3.70 11.70 -1.08
CA GLY A 129 4.07 11.11 -2.36
C GLY A 129 4.37 12.14 -3.46
N GLY A 130 3.57 13.21 -3.51
CA GLY A 130 3.71 14.29 -4.50
C GLY A 130 4.90 15.24 -4.29
N MET A 131 5.56 15.23 -3.13
CA MET A 131 6.70 16.10 -2.88
C MET A 131 7.97 15.56 -3.54
N GLN A 132 8.32 16.12 -4.70
CA GLN A 132 9.64 15.91 -5.30
C GLN A 132 10.70 16.59 -4.43
N PHE A 133 11.51 15.79 -3.74
CA PHE A 133 12.67 16.27 -2.99
C PHE A 133 13.73 16.80 -3.98
N GLN A 134 13.76 18.11 -4.20
CA GLN A 134 14.94 18.75 -4.77
C GLN A 134 15.94 19.02 -3.63
N THR A 135 17.23 19.02 -3.96
CA THR A 135 18.36 19.07 -3.02
C THR A 135 18.54 20.40 -2.30
N ASP A 136 17.58 21.32 -2.35
CA ASP A 136 17.68 22.64 -1.75
C ASP A 136 17.33 22.61 -0.26
N SER A 137 18.22 23.16 0.57
CA SER A 137 18.11 23.19 2.04
C SER A 137 16.83 23.88 2.55
N LEU A 138 16.32 24.88 1.82
CA LEU A 138 15.05 25.55 2.10
C LEU A 138 13.84 24.62 1.89
N GLN A 139 13.90 23.72 0.90
CA GLN A 139 12.86 22.73 0.68
C GLN A 139 12.87 21.65 1.76
N ALA A 140 14.05 21.29 2.29
CA ALA A 140 14.16 20.36 3.41
C ALA A 140 13.56 20.95 4.71
N GLU A 141 13.75 22.25 5.00
CA GLU A 141 13.08 22.90 6.14
C GLU A 141 11.57 23.04 5.94
N ASN A 142 11.11 23.35 4.73
CA ASN A 142 9.69 23.36 4.40
C ASN A 142 9.07 21.96 4.49
N PHE A 143 9.80 20.92 4.05
CA PHE A 143 9.41 19.52 4.22
C PHE A 143 9.32 19.14 5.69
N ARG A 144 10.27 19.58 6.53
CA ARG A 144 10.21 19.39 7.99
C ARG A 144 8.98 20.07 8.60
N LYS A 145 8.66 21.29 8.17
CA LYS A 145 7.44 22.01 8.58
C LYS A 145 6.16 21.35 8.08
N VAL A 146 6.15 20.82 6.86
CA VAL A 146 5.04 20.04 6.28
C VAL A 146 4.85 18.71 7.01
N LEU A 147 5.92 17.98 7.33
CA LEU A 147 5.86 16.79 8.19
C LEU A 147 5.28 17.12 9.57
N LEU A 148 5.73 18.23 10.18
CA LEU A 148 5.21 18.70 11.47
C LEU A 148 3.74 19.18 11.41
N THR A 149 3.24 19.59 10.25
CA THR A 149 1.85 20.06 10.05
C THR A 149 0.90 18.99 9.49
N LEU A 150 1.41 17.99 8.76
CA LEU A 150 0.69 16.76 8.39
C LEU A 150 0.63 15.74 9.54
N SER A 151 1.42 15.95 10.60
CA SER A 151 1.47 15.13 11.81
C SER A 151 0.25 15.26 12.74
N GLU A 152 -0.93 15.65 12.22
CA GLU A 152 -2.17 15.47 13.00
C GLU A 152 -2.45 13.98 13.24
N ASP A 153 -1.95 13.10 12.37
CA ASP A 153 -2.03 11.66 12.53
C ASP A 153 -0.68 10.96 12.28
N ILE A 154 -0.06 10.50 13.36
CA ILE A 154 1.20 9.74 13.33
C ILE A 154 1.12 8.48 12.45
N ARG A 155 -0.08 7.97 12.17
CA ARG A 155 -0.24 6.80 11.30
C ARG A 155 0.21 7.08 9.87
N VAL A 156 0.14 8.33 9.40
CA VAL A 156 0.63 8.72 8.07
C VAL A 156 2.11 8.40 7.91
N ILE A 157 2.95 8.88 8.82
CA ILE A 157 4.41 8.65 8.72
C ILE A 157 4.74 7.17 8.90
N LEU A 158 4.07 6.47 9.82
CA LEU A 158 4.30 5.05 10.07
C LEU A 158 3.92 4.18 8.87
N ILE A 159 2.82 4.48 8.19
CA ILE A 159 2.43 3.78 6.96
C ILE A 159 3.43 4.08 5.84
N LYS A 160 3.90 5.33 5.71
CA LYS A 160 4.90 5.68 4.69
C LYS A 160 6.22 4.94 4.92
N MET A 161 6.66 4.81 6.17
CA MET A 161 7.83 4.00 6.52
C MET A 161 7.63 2.52 6.16
N ALA A 162 6.43 1.96 6.39
CA ALA A 162 6.11 0.59 6.00
C ALA A 162 6.13 0.39 4.48
N ASP A 163 5.58 1.34 3.71
CA ASP A 163 5.66 1.37 2.24
C ASP A 163 7.13 1.35 1.78
N ARG A 164 7.94 2.31 2.26
CA ARG A 164 9.38 2.36 1.91
C ARG A 164 10.11 1.09 2.30
N LEU A 165 9.86 0.54 3.49
CA LEU A 165 10.46 -0.72 3.93
C LEU A 165 10.13 -1.87 2.97
N HIS A 166 8.87 -2.00 2.55
CA HIS A 166 8.48 -3.01 1.58
C HIS A 166 9.16 -2.78 0.22
N ASN A 167 9.23 -1.55 -0.26
CA ASN A 167 9.91 -1.22 -1.51
C ASN A 167 11.40 -1.57 -1.44
N MET A 168 12.08 -1.21 -0.34
CA MET A 168 13.48 -1.58 -0.10
C MET A 168 13.68 -3.10 -0.06
N ARG A 169 12.76 -3.86 0.56
CA ARG A 169 12.77 -5.33 0.59
C ARG A 169 12.50 -6.00 -0.77
N THR A 170 12.03 -5.25 -1.77
CA THR A 170 11.65 -5.78 -3.10
C THR A 170 12.45 -5.16 -4.26
N LEU A 171 13.53 -4.44 -3.95
CA LEU A 171 14.39 -3.75 -4.93
C LEU A 171 15.12 -4.65 -5.92
N ASP A 172 15.42 -5.90 -5.53
CA ASP A 172 16.23 -6.82 -6.33
C ASP A 172 15.62 -7.12 -7.71
N SER A 173 14.30 -6.97 -7.84
CA SER A 173 13.56 -7.15 -9.09
C SER A 173 13.62 -5.95 -10.04
N MET A 174 14.23 -4.83 -9.63
CA MET A 174 14.22 -3.56 -10.37
C MET A 174 15.55 -3.25 -11.06
N ALA A 175 15.50 -2.51 -12.16
CA ALA A 175 16.68 -1.97 -12.83
C ALA A 175 17.45 -0.97 -11.94
N ARG A 176 18.77 -0.87 -12.15
CA ARG A 176 19.71 -0.16 -11.27
C ARG A 176 19.37 1.32 -11.08
N ASP A 177 18.94 2.00 -12.13
CA ASP A 177 18.50 3.40 -12.11
C ASP A 177 17.34 3.63 -11.12
N LYS A 178 16.37 2.70 -11.11
CA LYS A 178 15.21 2.78 -10.22
C LYS A 178 15.51 2.33 -8.80
N GLN A 179 16.43 1.38 -8.62
CA GLN A 179 16.95 1.06 -7.30
C GLN A 179 17.59 2.29 -6.64
N LEU A 180 18.44 3.02 -7.39
CA LEU A 180 19.08 4.24 -6.89
C LEU A 180 18.06 5.34 -6.58
N LYS A 181 17.03 5.50 -7.41
CA LYS A 181 15.93 6.45 -7.16
C LYS A 181 15.19 6.14 -5.84
N ILE A 182 14.71 4.89 -5.68
CA ILE A 182 13.95 4.48 -4.48
C ILE A 182 14.83 4.54 -3.21
N ALA A 183 16.10 4.15 -3.32
CA ALA A 183 17.05 4.24 -2.20
C ALA A 183 17.31 5.70 -1.80
N SER A 184 17.45 6.61 -2.79
CA SER A 184 17.59 8.04 -2.54
C SER A 184 16.34 8.60 -1.85
N GLU A 185 15.14 8.32 -2.37
CA GLU A 185 13.88 8.74 -1.75
C GLU A 185 13.76 8.25 -0.30
N THR A 186 14.27 7.05 -0.01
CA THR A 186 14.24 6.47 1.34
C THR A 186 15.25 7.13 2.27
N LEU A 187 16.44 7.51 1.79
CA LEU A 187 17.49 8.14 2.61
C LEU A 187 17.12 9.55 3.08
N PHE A 188 16.28 10.26 2.34
CA PHE A 188 15.86 11.63 2.64
C PHE A 188 14.69 11.75 3.63
N LEU A 189 14.09 10.63 4.02
CA LEU A 189 12.94 10.54 4.91
C LEU A 189 13.37 10.44 6.38
#